data_AF-A0A938VQX3-F1
#
_entry.id   AF-A0A938VQX3-F1
#
_cell.length_a   1.000
_cell.length_b   1.000
_cell.length_c   1.000
_cell.angle_alpha   90.00
_cell.angle_beta   90.00
_cell.angle_gamma   90.00
#
_symmetry.space_group_name_H-M   'P 1'
#
loop_
_entity.id
_entity.type
_entity.pdbx_description
1 polymer ?
#
loop_
_entity_poly.entity_id
_entity_poly.type
_entity_poly.pdbx_seq_one_letter_code
_entity_poly.pdbx_strand_id
1 'polypeptide(L)'
;MPEKRSFSWVWAAGVLVAVQVVVLAGLWQLRQRESHPAGGWDLDPQAAQREAAQQRDSQEALNNLPLPTGASRLTVAGVQSAAPGGEDLLAQARELQSQGQLELADKLLTQARQKEPQNQRIQVAAALLAEAREDTTGALARWRELIRASEPGGAVRKLALARAHLVEERIRLEQVARLREETLAKQPRKLALTGTEERSTGGGGKKVGWRVRAVEGSGNLDPAKVLVRVSFFERGADGVLRPGQAALPLWEPGPPRKPNDGERSVVAESRPTAGGKYAGYVWQLYYGDELQDERISPASLRGVLREKPRS
;
A
#
# COMPACT_ATOMS: atom_id res chain seq x y z
N MET A 1 26.50 -72.54 -22.72
CA MET A 1 26.96 -71.38 -21.92
C MET A 1 25.94 -70.25 -22.03
N PRO A 2 25.17 -69.95 -20.96
CA PRO A 2 24.44 -68.69 -20.87
C PRO A 2 24.85 -67.94 -19.60
N GLU A 3 25.61 -66.85 -19.72
CA GLU A 3 25.81 -65.96 -18.58
C GLU A 3 26.11 -64.53 -19.03
N LYS A 4 25.06 -63.78 -19.41
CA LYS A 4 25.08 -62.30 -19.50
C LYS A 4 23.68 -61.74 -19.26
N ARG A 5 23.17 -61.83 -18.02
CA ARG A 5 21.94 -61.11 -17.60
C ARG A 5 22.06 -60.35 -16.28
N SER A 6 23.22 -60.38 -15.62
CA SER A 6 23.43 -59.69 -14.34
C SER A 6 23.80 -58.20 -14.47
N PHE A 7 24.30 -57.74 -15.62
CA PHE A 7 24.84 -56.37 -15.76
C PHE A 7 23.76 -55.28 -15.94
N SER A 8 22.54 -55.64 -16.36
CA SER A 8 21.46 -54.66 -16.62
C SER A 8 20.76 -54.16 -15.35
N TRP A 9 20.74 -54.96 -14.28
CA TRP A 9 19.99 -54.63 -13.07
C TRP A 9 20.73 -53.62 -12.18
N VAL A 10 22.06 -53.67 -12.16
CA VAL A 10 22.89 -52.74 -11.37
C VAL A 10 22.79 -51.31 -11.91
N TRP A 11 22.75 -51.14 -13.23
CA TRP A 11 22.56 -49.82 -13.86
C TRP A 11 21.14 -49.27 -13.64
N ALA A 12 20.12 -50.12 -13.74
CA ALA A 12 18.74 -49.72 -13.46
C ALA A 12 18.55 -49.29 -12.00
N ALA A 13 19.14 -50.04 -11.04
CA ALA A 13 19.11 -49.67 -9.63
C ALA A 13 19.89 -48.38 -9.35
N GLY A 14 21.04 -48.18 -9.99
CA GLY A 14 21.84 -46.95 -9.86
C GLY A 14 21.10 -45.71 -10.35
N VAL A 15 20.39 -45.81 -11.48
CA VAL A 15 19.56 -44.71 -12.02
C VAL A 15 18.38 -44.41 -11.08
N LEU A 16 17.73 -45.45 -10.53
CA LEU A 16 16.60 -45.26 -9.61
C LEU A 16 17.02 -44.55 -8.32
N VAL A 17 18.18 -44.93 -7.76
CA VAL A 17 18.75 -44.26 -6.57
C VAL A 17 19.15 -42.82 -6.89
N ALA A 18 19.75 -42.56 -8.05
CA ALA A 18 20.08 -41.20 -8.48
C ALA A 18 18.83 -40.32 -8.63
N VAL A 19 17.75 -40.84 -9.23
CA VAL A 19 16.46 -40.14 -9.32
C VAL A 19 15.86 -39.89 -7.94
N GLN A 20 15.89 -40.88 -7.05
CA GLN A 20 15.42 -40.70 -5.67
C GLN A 20 16.22 -39.64 -4.91
N VAL A 21 17.55 -39.62 -5.05
CA VAL A 21 18.40 -38.60 -4.43
C VAL A 21 18.11 -37.21 -5.00
N VAL A 22 17.88 -37.08 -6.30
CA VAL A 22 17.50 -35.80 -6.93
C VAL A 22 16.09 -35.35 -6.49
N VAL A 23 15.14 -36.26 -6.38
CA VAL A 23 13.77 -35.96 -5.90
C VAL A 23 13.78 -35.59 -4.42
N LEU A 24 14.54 -36.33 -3.59
CA LEU A 24 14.69 -36.02 -2.17
C LEU A 24 15.46 -34.73 -1.94
N ALA A 25 16.51 -34.46 -2.73
CA ALA A 25 17.22 -33.18 -2.71
C ALA A 25 16.29 -32.04 -3.17
N GLY A 26 15.48 -32.24 -4.21
CA GLY A 26 14.49 -31.28 -4.67
C GLY A 26 13.39 -31.01 -3.63
N LEU A 27 12.89 -32.04 -2.97
CA LEU A 27 11.92 -31.94 -1.87
C LEU A 27 12.54 -31.30 -0.62
N TRP A 28 13.80 -31.59 -0.32
CA TRP A 28 14.54 -30.96 0.78
C TRP A 28 14.84 -29.49 0.48
N GLN A 29 15.12 -29.14 -0.77
CA GLN A 29 15.28 -27.75 -1.23
C GLN A 29 13.94 -26.99 -1.23
N LEU A 30 12.82 -27.67 -1.50
CA LEU A 30 11.47 -27.13 -1.28
C LEU A 30 11.18 -26.92 0.21
N ARG A 31 11.59 -27.86 1.07
CA ARG A 31 11.36 -27.79 2.52
C ARG A 31 12.24 -26.73 3.21
N GLN A 32 13.48 -26.55 2.77
CA GLN A 32 14.34 -25.45 3.20
C GLN A 32 13.83 -24.08 2.70
N ARG A 33 13.12 -24.06 1.57
CA ARG A 33 12.38 -22.86 1.15
C ARG A 33 11.20 -22.57 2.06
N GLU A 34 10.56 -23.55 2.70
CA GLU A 34 9.45 -23.34 3.64
C GLU A 34 9.90 -23.03 5.09
N SER A 35 11.14 -23.34 5.47
CA SER A 35 11.75 -22.81 6.69
C SER A 35 12.11 -21.34 6.50
N HIS A 36 11.08 -20.52 6.36
CA HIS A 36 11.19 -19.07 6.44
C HIS A 36 11.65 -18.71 7.87
N PRO A 37 12.56 -17.74 8.04
CA PRO A 37 12.88 -17.24 9.36
C PRO A 37 11.58 -16.76 10.04
N ALA A 38 11.44 -17.06 11.33
CA ALA A 38 10.30 -16.59 12.12
C ALA A 38 10.31 -15.06 12.16
N GLY A 39 9.30 -14.46 11.54
CA GLY A 39 9.19 -13.02 11.38
C GLY A 39 8.42 -12.67 10.11
N GLY A 40 7.47 -11.75 10.22
CA GLY A 40 6.61 -11.35 9.12
C GLY A 40 5.41 -10.57 9.63
N TRP A 41 4.64 -9.99 8.71
CA TRP A 41 3.43 -9.27 9.05
C TRP A 41 2.21 -10.14 8.79
N ASP A 42 1.36 -10.31 9.81
CA ASP A 42 0.04 -10.92 9.68
C ASP A 42 -1.03 -9.83 9.76
N LEU A 43 -2.12 -10.02 9.01
CA LEU A 43 -3.28 -9.16 9.10
C LEU A 43 -4.04 -9.45 10.41
N ASP A 44 -4.32 -8.41 11.19
CA ASP A 44 -5.25 -8.47 12.30
C ASP A 44 -6.69 -8.34 11.77
N PRO A 45 -7.48 -9.43 11.76
CA PRO A 45 -8.83 -9.40 11.21
C PRO A 45 -9.74 -8.42 11.96
N GLN A 46 -9.54 -8.22 13.27
CA GLN A 46 -10.35 -7.30 14.06
C GLN A 46 -9.99 -5.83 13.80
N ALA A 47 -8.71 -5.53 13.55
CA ALA A 47 -8.29 -4.18 13.16
C ALA A 47 -8.80 -3.84 11.75
N ALA A 48 -8.67 -4.77 10.80
CA ALA A 48 -9.16 -4.59 9.43
C ALA A 48 -10.68 -4.36 9.38
N GLN A 49 -11.46 -5.07 10.20
CA GLN A 49 -12.91 -4.85 10.31
C GLN A 49 -13.26 -3.50 10.91
N ARG A 50 -12.55 -3.04 11.95
CA ARG A 50 -12.77 -1.73 12.57
C ARG A 50 -12.47 -0.58 11.60
N GLU A 51 -11.38 -0.68 10.85
CA GLU A 51 -11.05 0.31 9.81
C GLU A 51 -12.14 0.35 8.72
N ALA A 52 -12.61 -0.81 8.25
CA ALA A 52 -13.69 -0.89 7.28
C ALA A 52 -15.00 -0.28 7.81
N ALA A 53 -15.34 -0.51 9.08
CA ALA A 53 -16.50 0.10 9.72
C ALA A 53 -16.37 1.63 9.78
N GLN A 54 -15.23 2.17 10.19
CA GLN A 54 -14.98 3.62 10.21
C GLN A 54 -15.09 4.26 8.82
N GLN A 55 -14.60 3.58 7.79
CA GLN A 55 -14.73 4.05 6.41
C GLN A 55 -16.20 4.06 5.96
N ARG A 56 -16.98 3.01 6.32
CA ARG A 56 -18.43 2.98 6.04
C ARG A 56 -19.15 4.09 6.77
N ASP A 57 -18.92 4.28 8.07
CA ASP A 57 -19.52 5.35 8.86
C ASP A 57 -19.20 6.73 8.26
N SER A 58 -17.95 6.93 7.81
CA SER A 58 -17.58 8.16 7.12
C SER A 58 -18.32 8.31 5.79
N GLN A 59 -18.51 7.23 5.04
CA GLN A 59 -19.16 7.28 3.73
C GLN A 59 -20.67 7.48 3.87
N GLU A 60 -21.29 6.86 4.86
CA GLU A 60 -22.67 7.13 5.26
C GLU A 60 -22.83 8.58 5.74
N ALA A 61 -21.89 9.10 6.54
CA ALA A 61 -21.90 10.50 6.94
C ALA A 61 -21.80 11.45 5.75
N LEU A 62 -20.99 11.12 4.73
CA LEU A 62 -20.91 11.87 3.47
C LEU A 62 -22.24 11.83 2.70
N ASN A 63 -22.86 10.65 2.61
CA ASN A 63 -24.14 10.47 1.92
C ASN A 63 -25.30 11.18 2.63
N ASN A 64 -25.24 11.25 3.96
CA ASN A 64 -26.24 11.90 4.81
C ASN A 64 -25.98 13.39 5.02
N LEU A 65 -24.92 13.96 4.42
CA LEU A 65 -24.82 15.40 4.32
C LEU A 65 -26.03 15.90 3.51
N PRO A 66 -26.67 17.04 3.90
CA PRO A 66 -27.66 17.71 3.08
C PRO A 66 -26.96 18.34 1.88
N LEU A 67 -26.50 17.48 0.98
CA LEU A 67 -26.07 17.80 -0.36
C LEU A 67 -27.32 17.71 -1.22
N PRO A 68 -27.65 18.73 -2.02
CA PRO A 68 -28.67 18.55 -3.04
C PRO A 68 -28.21 17.38 -3.93
N THR A 69 -28.97 16.30 -3.92
CA THR A 69 -28.93 15.27 -4.96
C THR A 69 -29.00 15.98 -6.30
N GLY A 70 -28.18 15.55 -7.26
CA GLY A 70 -27.96 16.19 -8.57
C GLY A 70 -29.18 16.23 -9.49
N ALA A 71 -30.27 16.85 -9.04
CA ALA A 71 -31.47 17.13 -9.79
C ALA A 71 -31.82 18.62 -9.72
N SER A 72 -30.81 19.50 -9.60
CA SER A 72 -31.00 20.87 -10.10
C SER A 72 -31.03 20.78 -11.61
N ARG A 73 -32.24 20.55 -12.13
CA ARG A 73 -32.54 20.65 -13.56
C ARG A 73 -32.00 22.01 -14.01
N LEU A 74 -31.07 21.98 -14.96
CA LEU A 74 -30.66 23.15 -15.73
C LEU A 74 -31.91 23.69 -16.46
N THR A 75 -32.68 24.56 -15.81
CA THR A 75 -33.52 25.48 -16.53
C THR A 75 -32.60 26.53 -17.12
N VAL A 76 -32.24 26.35 -18.39
CA VAL A 76 -31.64 27.41 -19.20
C VAL A 76 -32.71 28.48 -19.39
N ALA A 77 -32.72 29.47 -18.50
CA ALA A 77 -33.47 30.69 -18.67
C ALA A 77 -32.50 31.86 -18.54
N GLY A 78 -32.27 32.55 -19.66
CA GLY A 78 -31.91 33.96 -19.72
C GLY A 78 -30.58 34.37 -19.08
N VAL A 79 -29.59 34.59 -19.95
CA VAL A 79 -28.52 35.59 -19.85
C VAL A 79 -28.67 36.58 -18.67
N GLN A 80 -27.75 36.49 -17.71
CA GLN A 80 -27.08 37.63 -17.09
C GLN A 80 -25.75 37.16 -16.52
N SER A 81 -24.65 37.81 -16.93
CA SER A 81 -23.32 37.64 -16.37
C SER A 81 -23.32 37.98 -14.88
N ALA A 82 -23.58 36.98 -14.04
CA ALA A 82 -23.16 36.97 -12.66
C ALA A 82 -21.86 36.15 -12.59
N ALA A 83 -20.83 36.70 -11.94
CA ALA A 83 -19.66 35.88 -11.62
C ALA A 83 -20.15 34.64 -10.83
N PRO A 84 -19.73 33.41 -11.20
CA PRO A 84 -20.28 32.18 -10.64
C PRO A 84 -20.28 32.23 -9.11
N GLY A 85 -21.41 31.88 -8.48
CA GLY A 85 -21.57 31.88 -7.02
C GLY A 85 -20.65 30.86 -6.34
N GLY A 86 -20.56 30.88 -5.00
CA GLY A 86 -19.73 29.90 -4.28
C GLY A 86 -20.18 28.46 -4.52
N GLU A 87 -21.48 28.22 -4.62
CA GLU A 87 -22.07 26.91 -4.95
C GLU A 87 -21.82 26.50 -6.42
N ASP A 88 -21.84 27.44 -7.38
CA ASP A 88 -21.51 27.14 -8.78
C ASP A 88 -20.03 26.74 -8.93
N LEU A 89 -19.15 27.42 -8.20
CA LEU A 89 -17.72 27.10 -8.13
C LEU A 89 -17.50 25.74 -7.46
N LEU A 90 -18.27 25.40 -6.43
CA LEU A 90 -18.25 24.09 -5.78
C LEU A 90 -18.65 22.97 -6.76
N ALA A 91 -19.73 23.17 -7.53
CA ALA A 91 -20.18 22.20 -8.53
C ALA A 91 -19.11 21.96 -9.61
N GLN A 92 -18.50 23.04 -10.13
CA GLN A 92 -17.41 22.94 -11.10
C GLN A 92 -16.17 22.25 -10.53
N ALA A 93 -15.81 22.55 -9.28
CA ALA A 93 -14.68 21.89 -8.62
C ALA A 93 -14.88 20.37 -8.48
N ARG A 94 -16.11 19.92 -8.21
CA ARG A 94 -16.44 18.48 -8.14
C ARG A 94 -16.32 17.78 -9.48
N GLU A 95 -16.75 18.45 -10.55
CA GLU A 95 -16.59 17.93 -11.91
C GLU A 95 -15.10 17.80 -12.28
N LEU A 96 -14.29 18.81 -11.97
CA LEU A 96 -12.84 18.71 -12.18
C LEU A 96 -12.20 17.63 -11.32
N GLN A 97 -12.70 17.41 -10.10
CA GLN A 97 -12.24 16.33 -9.24
C GLN A 97 -12.58 14.95 -9.82
N SER A 98 -13.78 14.77 -10.39
CA SER A 98 -14.17 13.50 -11.06
C SER A 98 -13.31 13.22 -12.29
N GLN A 99 -12.81 14.27 -12.94
CA GLN A 99 -11.87 14.22 -14.06
C GLN A 99 -10.39 14.10 -13.64
N GLY A 100 -10.09 14.04 -12.33
CA GLY A 100 -8.73 13.94 -11.80
C GLY A 100 -7.92 15.23 -11.85
N GLN A 101 -8.52 16.36 -12.21
CA GLN A 101 -7.87 17.67 -12.32
C GLN A 101 -7.83 18.39 -10.95
N LEU A 102 -7.12 17.79 -10.00
CA LEU A 102 -7.13 18.22 -8.59
C LEU A 102 -6.59 19.65 -8.37
N GLU A 103 -5.61 20.07 -9.17
CA GLU A 103 -5.02 21.43 -9.09
C GLU A 103 -6.03 22.53 -9.46
N LEU A 104 -6.83 22.29 -10.49
CA LEU A 104 -7.84 23.25 -10.95
C LEU A 104 -9.04 23.26 -10.00
N ALA A 105 -9.44 22.09 -9.50
CA ALA A 105 -10.46 21.97 -8.46
C ALA A 105 -10.09 22.77 -7.21
N ASP A 106 -8.81 22.78 -6.80
CA ASP A 106 -8.34 23.52 -5.62
C ASP A 106 -8.41 25.03 -5.80
N LYS A 107 -8.06 25.52 -7.01
CA LYS A 107 -8.20 26.94 -7.35
C LYS A 107 -9.67 27.38 -7.28
N LEU A 108 -10.58 26.59 -7.84
CA LEU A 108 -12.02 26.89 -7.79
C LEU A 108 -12.56 26.85 -6.36
N LEU A 109 -12.17 25.85 -5.54
CA LEU A 109 -12.59 25.80 -4.13
C LEU A 109 -12.00 26.95 -3.31
N THR A 110 -10.78 27.39 -3.61
CA THR A 110 -10.18 28.56 -2.95
C THR A 110 -10.98 29.82 -3.27
N GLN A 111 -11.38 30.01 -4.53
CA GLN A 111 -12.26 31.12 -4.92
C GLN A 111 -13.64 31.01 -4.26
N ALA A 112 -14.20 29.80 -4.19
CA ALA A 112 -15.48 29.54 -3.54
C ALA A 112 -15.44 29.90 -2.05
N ARG A 113 -14.34 29.55 -1.34
CA ARG A 113 -14.11 29.91 0.07
C ARG A 113 -13.94 31.41 0.29
N GLN A 114 -13.35 32.14 -0.65
CA GLN A 114 -13.23 33.59 -0.55
C GLN A 114 -14.59 34.27 -0.65
N LYS A 115 -15.48 33.76 -1.52
CA LYS A 115 -16.84 34.27 -1.68
C LYS A 115 -17.76 33.88 -0.52
N GLU A 116 -17.68 32.63 -0.06
CA GLU A 116 -18.55 32.08 0.97
C GLU A 116 -17.73 31.38 2.07
N PRO A 117 -17.06 32.14 2.97
CA PRO A 117 -16.15 31.56 3.96
C PRO A 117 -16.84 30.65 4.97
N GLN A 118 -18.13 30.87 5.24
CA GLN A 118 -18.91 30.13 6.24
C GLN A 118 -19.68 28.94 5.67
N ASN A 119 -19.65 28.73 4.34
CA ASN A 119 -20.37 27.61 3.74
C ASN A 119 -19.67 26.29 4.07
N GLN A 120 -20.28 25.53 4.99
CA GLN A 120 -19.76 24.25 5.48
C GLN A 120 -19.52 23.24 4.34
N ARG A 121 -20.30 23.29 3.25
CA ARG A 121 -20.14 22.37 2.10
C ARG A 121 -18.84 22.61 1.35
N ILE A 122 -18.50 23.89 1.14
CA ILE A 122 -17.26 24.29 0.47
C ILE A 122 -16.06 23.90 1.35
N GLN A 123 -16.17 24.07 2.67
CA GLN A 123 -15.12 23.68 3.60
C GLN A 123 -14.92 22.14 3.63
N VAL A 124 -15.99 21.35 3.65
CA VAL A 124 -15.92 19.87 3.53
C VAL A 124 -15.26 19.46 2.22
N ALA A 125 -15.67 20.04 1.10
CA ALA A 125 -15.09 19.73 -0.21
C ALA A 125 -13.60 20.07 -0.29
N ALA A 126 -13.18 21.19 0.31
CA ALA A 126 -11.77 21.57 0.38
C ALA A 126 -10.94 20.60 1.24
N ALA A 127 -11.50 20.12 2.35
CA ALA A 127 -10.83 19.12 3.19
C ALA A 127 -10.69 17.77 2.47
N LEU A 128 -11.75 17.31 1.79
CA LEU A 128 -11.71 16.09 0.99
C LEU A 128 -10.76 16.20 -0.21
N LEU A 129 -10.66 17.37 -0.85
CA LEU A 129 -9.72 17.58 -1.93
C LEU A 129 -8.27 17.53 -1.42
N ALA A 130 -7.99 18.08 -0.24
CA ALA A 130 -6.67 17.97 0.38
C ALA A 130 -6.30 16.51 0.67
N GLU A 131 -7.25 15.69 1.14
CA GLU A 131 -7.05 14.23 1.26
C GLU A 131 -6.75 13.58 -0.09
N ALA A 132 -7.50 13.94 -1.14
CA ALA A 132 -7.31 13.40 -2.49
C ALA A 132 -5.95 13.78 -3.10
N ARG A 133 -5.35 14.89 -2.68
CA ARG A 133 -3.99 15.33 -3.07
C ARG A 133 -2.89 14.76 -2.18
N GLU A 134 -3.24 13.89 -1.23
CA GLU A 134 -2.32 13.33 -0.25
C GLU A 134 -1.64 14.38 0.66
N ASP A 135 -2.18 15.61 0.72
CA ASP A 135 -1.75 16.64 1.68
C ASP A 135 -2.37 16.37 3.05
N THR A 136 -1.80 15.41 3.77
CA THR A 136 -2.28 14.95 5.09
C THR A 136 -2.30 16.08 6.11
N THR A 137 -1.27 16.93 6.11
CA THR A 137 -1.16 18.08 7.02
C THR A 137 -2.22 19.13 6.77
N GLY A 138 -2.43 19.51 5.51
CA GLY A 138 -3.44 20.48 5.14
C GLY A 138 -4.86 19.93 5.23
N ALA A 139 -5.07 18.64 4.99
CA ALA A 139 -6.36 17.99 5.23
C ALA A 139 -6.73 18.04 6.72
N LEU A 140 -5.81 17.68 7.60
CA LEU A 140 -6.05 17.70 9.04
C LEU A 140 -6.36 19.11 9.57
N ALA A 141 -5.62 20.12 9.10
CA ALA A 141 -5.88 21.51 9.48
C ALA A 141 -7.32 21.92 9.10
N ARG A 142 -7.75 21.63 7.86
CA ARG A 142 -9.09 21.94 7.36
C ARG A 142 -10.19 21.19 8.14
N TRP A 143 -9.98 19.91 8.48
CA TRP A 143 -10.94 19.18 9.32
C TRP A 143 -11.04 19.75 10.73
N ARG A 144 -9.93 20.15 11.34
CA ARG A 144 -9.92 20.78 12.67
C ARG A 144 -10.62 22.14 12.67
N GLU A 145 -10.44 22.94 11.62
CA GLU A 145 -11.22 24.17 11.41
C GLU A 145 -12.72 23.86 11.34
N LEU A 146 -13.11 22.86 10.54
CA LEU A 146 -14.50 22.44 10.41
C LEU A 146 -15.10 21.97 11.73
N ILE A 147 -14.33 21.22 12.55
CA ILE A 147 -14.74 20.80 13.89
C ILE A 147 -14.98 22.02 14.78
N ARG A 148 -14.15 23.05 14.71
CA ARG A 148 -14.33 24.26 15.54
C ARG A 148 -15.54 25.09 15.09
N ALA A 149 -15.80 25.16 13.79
CA ALA A 149 -16.85 25.98 13.20
C ALA A 149 -18.25 25.31 13.17
N SER A 150 -18.34 24.00 13.44
CA SER A 150 -19.59 23.23 13.33
C SER A 150 -20.27 22.99 14.67
N GLU A 151 -21.60 23.00 14.63
CA GLU A 151 -22.48 22.72 15.76
C GLU A 151 -22.15 21.37 16.43
N PRO A 152 -22.09 21.33 17.78
CA PRO A 152 -21.96 20.09 18.54
C PRO A 152 -23.05 19.08 18.14
N GLY A 153 -22.65 17.90 17.66
CA GLY A 153 -23.57 16.82 17.27
C GLY A 153 -24.08 16.88 15.82
N GLY A 154 -23.77 17.91 15.06
CA GLY A 154 -24.14 18.01 13.64
C GLY A 154 -23.45 16.94 12.75
N ALA A 155 -24.09 16.57 11.65
CA ALA A 155 -23.56 15.57 10.70
C ALA A 155 -22.18 15.94 10.16
N VAL A 156 -21.99 17.23 9.85
CA VAL A 156 -20.73 17.81 9.38
C VAL A 156 -19.61 17.64 10.41
N ARG A 157 -19.90 17.86 11.70
CA ARG A 157 -18.94 17.67 12.80
C ARG A 157 -18.57 16.20 12.98
N LYS A 158 -19.57 15.30 12.93
CA LYS A 158 -19.33 13.84 13.03
C LYS A 158 -18.42 13.35 11.91
N LEU A 159 -18.70 13.76 10.67
CA LEU A 159 -17.83 13.47 9.53
C LEU A 159 -16.42 14.00 9.74
N ALA A 160 -16.29 15.25 10.16
CA ALA A 160 -14.98 15.87 10.36
C ALA A 160 -14.17 15.19 11.46
N LEU A 161 -14.82 14.77 12.56
CA LEU A 161 -14.16 13.98 13.61
C LEU A 161 -13.68 12.63 13.08
N ALA A 162 -14.53 11.91 12.34
CA ALA A 162 -14.17 10.62 11.74
C ALA A 162 -12.99 10.76 10.77
N ARG A 163 -13.02 11.76 9.88
CA ARG A 163 -11.96 12.02 8.90
C ARG A 163 -10.68 12.54 9.53
N ALA A 164 -10.77 13.47 10.47
CA ALA A 164 -9.61 13.95 11.23
C ALA A 164 -8.89 12.80 11.93
N HIS A 165 -9.64 11.90 12.59
CA HIS A 165 -9.06 10.72 13.24
C HIS A 165 -8.33 9.80 12.25
N LEU A 166 -8.90 9.54 11.07
CA LEU A 166 -8.25 8.75 10.02
C LEU A 166 -6.94 9.40 9.54
N VAL A 167 -6.93 10.72 9.34
CA VAL A 167 -5.74 11.47 8.90
C VAL A 167 -4.67 11.51 10.00
N GLU A 168 -5.07 11.73 11.26
CA GLU A 168 -4.16 11.70 12.41
C GLU A 168 -3.50 10.33 12.58
N GLU A 169 -4.27 9.25 12.46
CA GLU A 169 -3.73 7.91 12.55
C GLU A 169 -2.76 7.62 11.41
N ARG A 170 -3.06 8.07 10.18
CA ARG A 170 -2.10 7.99 9.06
C ARG A 170 -0.79 8.69 9.39
N ILE A 171 -0.83 9.94 9.87
CA ILE A 171 0.37 10.71 10.24
C ILE A 171 1.16 9.99 11.34
N ARG A 172 0.47 9.48 12.36
CA ARG A 172 1.08 8.70 13.44
C ARG A 172 1.79 7.46 12.88
N LEU A 173 1.14 6.70 12.01
CA LEU A 173 1.71 5.48 11.42
C LEU A 173 2.90 5.80 10.50
N GLU A 174 2.87 6.92 9.78
CA GLU A 174 4.01 7.41 8.99
C GLU A 174 5.20 7.78 9.89
N GLN A 175 4.96 8.42 11.03
CA GLN A 175 6.01 8.70 12.02
C GLN A 175 6.62 7.41 12.60
N VAL A 176 5.78 6.43 12.94
CA VAL A 176 6.24 5.11 13.39
C VAL A 176 7.07 4.42 12.30
N ALA A 177 6.64 4.50 11.04
CA ALA A 177 7.38 3.95 9.91
C ALA A 177 8.77 4.60 9.79
N ARG A 178 8.83 5.92 9.92
CA ARG A 178 10.09 6.69 9.87
C ARG A 178 11.02 6.33 11.03
N LEU A 179 10.52 6.28 12.26
CA LEU A 179 11.32 5.89 13.42
C LEU A 179 11.87 4.46 13.29
N ARG A 180 11.08 3.54 12.73
CA ARG A 180 11.52 2.17 12.45
C ARG A 180 12.60 2.14 11.38
N GLU A 181 12.46 2.90 10.31
CA GLU A 181 13.50 3.07 9.30
C GLU A 181 14.80 3.65 9.90
N GLU A 182 14.71 4.68 10.72
CA GLU A 182 15.86 5.28 11.41
C GLU A 182 16.51 4.28 12.39
N THR A 183 15.72 3.43 13.05
CA THR A 183 16.24 2.38 13.93
C THR A 183 16.97 1.30 13.13
N LEU A 184 16.40 0.85 12.01
CA LEU A 184 17.03 -0.11 11.11
C LEU A 184 18.30 0.46 10.47
N ALA A 185 18.33 1.75 10.14
CA ALA A 185 19.51 2.40 9.58
C ALA A 185 20.70 2.47 10.56
N LYS A 186 20.45 2.41 11.87
CA LYS A 186 21.49 2.38 12.91
C LYS A 186 22.06 0.97 13.14
N GLN A 187 21.36 -0.07 12.69
CA GLN A 187 21.85 -1.45 12.81
C GLN A 187 22.91 -1.72 11.74
N PRO A 188 23.92 -2.56 12.03
CA PRO A 188 24.90 -2.96 11.04
C PRO A 188 24.21 -3.75 9.92
N ARG A 189 24.03 -3.10 8.77
CA ARG A 189 23.36 -3.68 7.60
C ARG A 189 24.34 -3.91 6.46
N LYS A 190 24.12 -5.00 5.75
CA LYS A 190 24.89 -5.41 4.57
C LYS A 190 24.18 -5.03 3.28
N LEU A 191 22.86 -4.89 3.34
CA LEU A 191 22.02 -4.52 2.21
C LEU A 191 21.11 -3.36 2.59
N ALA A 192 20.78 -2.51 1.62
CA ALA A 192 19.87 -1.38 1.82
C ALA A 192 19.00 -1.17 0.58
N LEU A 193 17.74 -0.83 0.82
CA LEU A 193 16.84 -0.33 -0.22
C LEU A 193 17.17 1.13 -0.54
N THR A 194 17.16 1.46 -1.82
CA THR A 194 17.51 2.77 -2.37
C THR A 194 16.33 3.45 -3.07
N GLY A 195 15.40 2.68 -3.61
CA GLY A 195 14.23 3.24 -4.29
C GLY A 195 13.16 2.19 -4.56
N THR A 196 11.96 2.67 -4.83
CA THR A 196 10.79 1.86 -5.16
C THR A 196 10.06 2.45 -6.35
N GLU A 197 9.63 1.61 -7.27
CA GLU A 197 8.90 2.00 -8.47
C GLU A 197 7.61 1.18 -8.57
N GLU A 198 6.47 1.86 -8.62
CA GLU A 198 5.17 1.22 -8.77
C GLU A 198 4.61 1.51 -10.16
N ARG A 199 4.25 0.45 -10.90
CA ARG A 199 3.60 0.54 -12.20
C ARG A 199 2.29 -0.23 -12.17
N SER A 200 1.20 0.42 -12.60
CA SER A 200 -0.09 -0.24 -12.77
C SER A 200 0.01 -1.31 -13.87
N THR A 201 -0.48 -2.51 -13.58
CA THR A 201 -0.63 -3.57 -14.59
C THR A 201 -2.09 -3.67 -15.02
N GLY A 202 -2.33 -4.16 -16.23
CA GLY A 202 -3.69 -4.38 -16.73
C GLY A 202 -4.46 -5.32 -15.77
N GLY A 203 -5.74 -5.02 -15.53
CA GLY A 203 -6.58 -5.83 -14.62
C GLY A 203 -6.56 -5.42 -13.15
N GLY A 204 -6.07 -4.21 -12.81
CA GLY A 204 -6.13 -3.66 -11.44
C GLY A 204 -5.00 -4.10 -10.51
N GLY A 205 -4.04 -4.89 -11.03
CA GLY A 205 -2.80 -5.24 -10.35
C GLY A 205 -1.76 -4.12 -10.37
N LYS A 206 -0.70 -4.34 -9.60
CA LYS A 206 0.47 -3.46 -9.50
C LYS A 206 1.73 -4.30 -9.61
N LYS A 207 2.62 -3.90 -10.53
CA LYS A 207 4.00 -4.36 -10.58
C LYS A 207 4.85 -3.39 -9.79
N VAL A 208 5.53 -3.89 -8.78
CA VAL A 208 6.39 -3.09 -7.90
C VAL A 208 7.83 -3.56 -8.07
N GLY A 209 8.72 -2.61 -8.32
CA GLY A 209 10.16 -2.80 -8.37
C GLY A 209 10.84 -2.14 -7.17
N TRP A 210 11.80 -2.81 -6.57
CA TRP A 210 12.61 -2.33 -5.46
C TRP A 210 14.08 -2.35 -5.85
N ARG A 211 14.77 -1.23 -5.70
CA ARG A 211 16.20 -1.09 -5.99
C ARG A 211 17.00 -1.28 -4.71
N VAL A 212 17.85 -2.30 -4.67
CA VAL A 212 18.64 -2.72 -3.51
C VAL A 212 20.12 -2.63 -3.83
N ARG A 213 20.94 -2.16 -2.89
CA ARG A 213 22.40 -2.16 -3.00
C ARG A 213 23.06 -2.82 -1.80
N ALA A 214 24.29 -3.27 -1.98
CA ALA A 214 25.18 -3.62 -0.87
C ALA A 214 25.75 -2.36 -0.22
N VAL A 215 25.87 -2.36 1.10
CA VAL A 215 26.36 -1.23 1.90
C VAL A 215 27.89 -1.27 1.97
N GLU A 216 28.55 -0.12 1.96
CA GLU A 216 30.01 -0.06 2.12
C GLU A 216 30.47 -0.79 3.39
N GLY A 217 31.55 -1.56 3.28
CA GLY A 217 32.04 -2.41 4.37
C GLY A 217 31.32 -3.76 4.55
N SER A 218 30.29 -4.07 3.73
CA SER A 218 29.58 -5.36 3.81
C SER A 218 30.42 -6.58 3.42
N GLY A 219 31.57 -6.37 2.75
CA GLY A 219 32.38 -7.42 2.16
C GLY A 219 31.67 -8.14 1.01
N ASN A 220 32.14 -9.35 0.70
CA ASN A 220 31.48 -10.24 -0.26
C ASN A 220 30.28 -10.94 0.41
N LEU A 221 29.10 -10.70 -0.15
CA LEU A 221 27.84 -11.27 0.28
C LEU A 221 27.56 -12.57 -0.46
N ASP A 222 27.04 -13.55 0.28
CA ASP A 222 26.55 -14.79 -0.28
C ASP A 222 25.11 -14.60 -0.80
N PRO A 223 24.87 -14.74 -2.12
CA PRO A 223 23.54 -14.64 -2.71
C PRO A 223 22.52 -15.60 -2.08
N ALA A 224 22.96 -16.78 -1.63
CA ALA A 224 22.09 -17.78 -1.03
C ALA A 224 21.52 -17.34 0.33
N LYS A 225 22.16 -16.37 0.98
CA LYS A 225 21.71 -15.79 2.25
C LYS A 225 20.78 -14.60 2.08
N VAL A 226 20.57 -14.11 0.85
CA VAL A 226 19.69 -12.98 0.55
C VAL A 226 18.27 -13.50 0.36
N LEU A 227 17.35 -13.07 1.21
CA LEU A 227 15.93 -13.42 1.12
C LEU A 227 15.09 -12.16 1.01
N VAL A 228 14.18 -12.14 0.04
CA VAL A 228 13.18 -11.08 -0.11
C VAL A 228 11.80 -11.68 0.11
N ARG A 229 11.04 -11.07 1.00
CA ARG A 229 9.64 -11.42 1.26
C ARG A 229 8.75 -10.25 0.84
N VAL A 230 7.73 -10.57 0.06
CA VAL A 230 6.72 -9.61 -0.38
C VAL A 230 5.35 -10.17 -0.05
N SER A 231 4.52 -9.36 0.60
CA SER A 231 3.13 -9.67 0.87
C SER A 231 2.27 -8.52 0.36
N PHE A 232 1.40 -8.81 -0.62
CA PHE A 232 0.46 -7.84 -1.14
C PHE A 232 -0.86 -7.92 -0.38
N PHE A 233 -1.57 -6.79 -0.35
CA PHE A 233 -2.87 -6.68 0.27
C PHE A 233 -3.87 -6.11 -0.72
N GLU A 234 -5.10 -6.59 -0.62
CA GLU A 234 -6.22 -6.13 -1.41
C GLU A 234 -7.38 -5.75 -0.49
N ARG A 235 -8.24 -4.85 -0.96
CA ARG A 235 -9.48 -4.47 -0.29
C ARG A 235 -10.65 -5.08 -1.07
N GLY A 236 -11.45 -5.89 -0.38
CA GLY A 236 -12.64 -6.50 -0.96
C GLY A 236 -13.73 -5.46 -1.25
N ALA A 237 -14.80 -5.90 -1.93
CA ALA A 237 -15.98 -5.06 -2.17
C ALA A 237 -16.67 -4.61 -0.88
N ASP A 238 -16.50 -5.36 0.21
CA ASP A 238 -16.93 -5.04 1.56
C ASP A 238 -16.06 -3.97 2.25
N GLY A 239 -14.98 -3.52 1.61
CA GLY A 239 -14.02 -2.58 2.18
C GLY A 239 -13.04 -3.22 3.15
N VAL A 240 -13.06 -4.54 3.36
CA VAL A 240 -12.17 -5.22 4.32
C VAL A 240 -10.85 -5.58 3.63
N LEU A 241 -9.73 -5.31 4.31
CA LEU A 241 -8.40 -5.70 3.86
C LEU A 241 -8.22 -7.21 3.94
N ARG A 242 -7.57 -7.80 2.94
CA ARG A 242 -7.30 -9.24 2.82
C ARG A 242 -5.90 -9.45 2.23
N PRO A 243 -5.23 -10.59 2.52
CA PRO A 243 -4.02 -10.97 1.81
C PRO A 243 -4.31 -11.11 0.30
N GLY A 244 -3.56 -10.40 -0.52
CA GLY A 244 -3.63 -10.51 -1.98
C GLY A 244 -2.73 -11.61 -2.50
N GLN A 245 -3.00 -12.10 -3.72
CA GLN A 245 -2.10 -13.04 -4.37
C GLN A 245 -0.90 -12.29 -4.98
N ALA A 246 0.26 -12.95 -4.98
CA ALA A 246 1.52 -12.37 -5.41
C ALA A 246 2.24 -13.34 -6.35
N ALA A 247 2.86 -12.82 -7.40
CA ALA A 247 3.99 -13.51 -8.02
C ALA A 247 5.17 -13.50 -7.05
N LEU A 248 5.99 -14.56 -7.07
CA LEU A 248 7.23 -14.59 -6.29
C LEU A 248 8.14 -13.43 -6.69
N PRO A 249 8.84 -12.79 -5.73
CA PRO A 249 9.79 -11.73 -6.03
C PRO A 249 10.94 -12.28 -6.87
N LEU A 250 11.20 -11.64 -8.01
CA LEU A 250 12.24 -12.02 -8.95
C LEU A 250 13.35 -10.96 -8.95
N TRP A 251 14.59 -11.39 -8.79
CA TRP A 251 15.76 -10.54 -8.96
C TRP A 251 16.12 -10.38 -10.43
N GLU A 252 16.46 -9.15 -10.83
CA GLU A 252 16.90 -8.81 -12.18
C GLU A 252 18.22 -8.01 -12.09
N PRO A 253 19.40 -8.59 -12.41
CA PRO A 253 19.71 -9.99 -12.76
C PRO A 253 20.02 -10.93 -11.58
N GLY A 254 20.05 -10.42 -10.34
CA GLY A 254 20.43 -11.18 -9.14
C GLY A 254 20.68 -10.23 -7.94
N PRO A 255 20.76 -10.73 -6.70
CA PRO A 255 21.06 -9.89 -5.54
C PRO A 255 22.50 -9.33 -5.62
N PRO A 256 22.75 -8.15 -5.01
CA PRO A 256 24.08 -7.55 -5.02
C PRO A 256 25.04 -8.39 -4.16
N ARG A 257 26.26 -8.61 -4.67
CA ARG A 257 27.28 -9.43 -4.01
C ARG A 257 28.34 -8.60 -3.30
N LYS A 258 28.58 -7.39 -3.78
CA LYS A 258 29.58 -6.46 -3.22
C LYS A 258 29.13 -5.01 -3.43
N PRO A 259 29.66 -4.05 -2.67
CA PRO A 259 29.26 -2.63 -2.78
C PRO A 259 29.39 -2.05 -4.20
N ASN A 260 30.40 -2.49 -4.94
CA ASN A 260 30.67 -1.99 -6.30
C ASN A 260 29.77 -2.60 -7.39
N ASP A 261 28.84 -3.51 -7.05
CA ASP A 261 27.90 -4.09 -8.02
C ASP A 261 26.78 -3.13 -8.44
N GLY A 262 26.68 -1.97 -7.78
CA GLY A 262 25.62 -0.99 -8.01
C GLY A 262 24.26 -1.42 -7.45
N GLU A 263 23.21 -0.77 -7.93
CA GLU A 263 21.82 -1.11 -7.58
C GLU A 263 21.34 -2.33 -8.37
N ARG A 264 20.63 -3.23 -7.68
CA ARG A 264 19.96 -4.41 -8.24
C ARG A 264 18.46 -4.29 -8.03
N SER A 265 17.69 -4.71 -9.02
CA SER A 265 16.23 -4.65 -8.95
C SER A 265 15.66 -5.99 -8.51
N VAL A 266 14.72 -5.94 -7.58
CA VAL A 266 13.80 -7.06 -7.30
C VAL A 266 12.39 -6.60 -7.65
N VAL A 267 11.63 -7.46 -8.30
CA VAL A 267 10.33 -7.11 -8.87
C VAL A 267 9.30 -8.16 -8.47
N ALA A 268 8.12 -7.71 -8.07
CA ALA A 268 6.98 -8.57 -7.82
C ALA A 268 5.70 -7.95 -8.38
N GLU A 269 4.74 -8.80 -8.71
CA GLU A 269 3.45 -8.38 -9.24
C GLU A 269 2.32 -8.85 -8.35
N SER A 270 1.41 -7.93 -8.00
CA SER A 270 0.18 -8.25 -7.31
C SER A 270 -0.87 -8.77 -8.30
N ARG A 271 -1.57 -9.81 -7.88
CA ARG A 271 -2.68 -10.43 -8.62
C ARG A 271 -3.93 -10.32 -7.75
N PRO A 272 -4.65 -9.18 -7.80
CA PRO A 272 -5.86 -9.03 -7.02
C PRO A 272 -6.91 -10.06 -7.45
N THR A 273 -7.67 -10.57 -6.48
CA THR A 273 -8.79 -11.49 -6.73
C THR A 273 -9.94 -10.76 -7.41
N ALA A 274 -10.89 -11.52 -8.00
CA ALA A 274 -12.03 -10.95 -8.69
C ALA A 274 -12.84 -10.02 -7.76
N GLY A 275 -12.89 -8.72 -8.10
CA GLY A 275 -13.55 -7.68 -7.30
C GLY A 275 -12.72 -7.08 -6.17
N GLY A 276 -11.51 -7.59 -5.93
CA GLY A 276 -10.52 -7.00 -5.03
C GLY A 276 -9.81 -5.82 -5.68
N LYS A 277 -9.58 -4.75 -4.92
CA LYS A 277 -8.76 -3.62 -5.34
C LYS A 277 -7.42 -3.68 -4.62
N TYR A 278 -6.33 -3.45 -5.34
CA TYR A 278 -5.00 -3.34 -4.73
C TYR A 278 -5.01 -2.31 -3.58
N ALA A 279 -4.50 -2.71 -2.42
CA ALA A 279 -4.49 -1.87 -1.23
C ALA A 279 -3.08 -1.57 -0.70
N GLY A 280 -2.05 -2.29 -1.17
CA GLY A 280 -0.66 -2.01 -0.84
C GLY A 280 0.18 -3.28 -0.68
N TYR A 281 1.35 -3.12 -0.07
CA TYR A 281 2.32 -4.19 0.16
C TYR A 281 3.13 -3.99 1.43
N VAL A 282 3.71 -5.12 1.86
CA VAL A 282 4.82 -5.20 2.80
C VAL A 282 5.97 -5.90 2.10
N TRP A 283 7.15 -5.29 2.16
CA TRP A 283 8.39 -5.80 1.60
C TRP A 283 9.44 -5.88 2.70
N GLN A 284 10.14 -7.01 2.78
CA GLN A 284 11.17 -7.26 3.78
C GLN A 284 12.39 -7.89 3.11
N LEU A 285 13.58 -7.40 3.47
CA LEU A 285 14.86 -7.90 2.98
C LEU A 285 15.66 -8.45 4.14
N TYR A 286 16.15 -9.67 3.97
CA TYR A 286 16.96 -10.37 4.96
C TYR A 286 18.33 -10.76 4.40
N TYR A 287 19.32 -10.84 5.28
CA TYR A 287 20.61 -11.46 5.01
C TYR A 287 20.99 -12.38 6.17
N GLY A 288 21.05 -13.70 5.94
CA GLY A 288 21.38 -14.66 6.99
C GLY A 288 20.46 -14.55 8.21
N ASP A 289 19.15 -14.52 7.96
CA ASP A 289 18.06 -14.37 8.94
C ASP A 289 17.94 -13.02 9.66
N GLU A 290 18.88 -12.11 9.45
CA GLU A 290 18.80 -10.74 9.96
C GLU A 290 18.03 -9.82 9.01
N LEU A 291 17.02 -9.13 9.52
CA LEU A 291 16.28 -8.11 8.78
C LEU A 291 17.23 -6.93 8.45
N GLN A 292 17.43 -6.69 7.16
CA GLN A 292 18.28 -5.61 6.65
C GLN A 292 17.48 -4.34 6.35
N ASP A 293 16.27 -4.51 5.81
CA ASP A 293 15.41 -3.40 5.41
C ASP A 293 13.94 -3.86 5.35
N GLU A 294 13.01 -2.93 5.56
CA GLU A 294 11.56 -3.16 5.57
C GLU A 294 10.83 -1.95 4.98
N ARG A 295 9.88 -2.21 4.08
CA ARG A 295 8.94 -1.20 3.58
C ARG A 295 7.52 -1.65 3.66
N ILE A 296 6.65 -0.71 4.03
CA ILE A 296 5.20 -0.90 4.07
C ILE A 296 4.58 0.30 3.38
N SER A 297 3.81 0.04 2.32
CA SER A 297 3.16 1.08 1.53
C SER A 297 1.73 0.64 1.18
N PRO A 298 0.70 1.46 1.46
CA PRO A 298 0.75 2.72 2.19
C PRO A 298 0.98 2.52 3.69
N ALA A 299 1.40 3.57 4.40
CA ALA A 299 1.67 3.53 5.85
C ALA A 299 0.46 3.11 6.69
N SER A 300 -0.76 3.34 6.20
CA SER A 300 -2.01 2.92 6.85
C SER A 300 -2.10 1.41 7.07
N LEU A 301 -1.42 0.60 6.26
CA LEU A 301 -1.36 -0.85 6.48
C LEU A 301 -0.75 -1.21 7.84
N ARG A 302 0.16 -0.39 8.39
CA ARG A 302 0.75 -0.66 9.72
C ARG A 302 -0.30 -0.71 10.84
N GLY A 303 -1.41 0.00 10.71
CA GLY A 303 -2.47 0.01 11.72
C GLY A 303 -3.24 -1.32 11.82
N VAL A 304 -3.20 -2.13 10.77
CA VAL A 304 -3.93 -3.42 10.70
C VAL A 304 -3.01 -4.64 10.64
N LEU A 305 -1.71 -4.43 10.60
CA LEU A 305 -0.73 -5.51 10.55
C LEU A 305 -0.10 -5.73 11.94
N ARG A 306 0.10 -6.99 12.31
CA ARG A 306 0.81 -7.43 13.51
C ARG A 306 2.11 -8.11 13.11
N GLU A 307 3.20 -7.75 13.80
CA GLU A 307 4.47 -8.43 13.63
C GLU A 307 4.40 -9.82 14.29
N LYS A 308 4.78 -10.86 13.56
CA LYS A 308 4.97 -12.19 14.14
C LYS A 308 6.15 -12.13 15.11
N PRO A 309 6.00 -12.66 16.33
CA PRO A 309 7.15 -12.83 17.20
C PRO A 309 8.19 -13.69 16.48
N ARG A 310 9.44 -13.22 16.51
CA ARG A 310 10.59 -13.98 16.02
C ARG A 310 10.88 -15.06 17.07
N SER A 311 10.76 -16.33 16.69
CA SER A 311 11.05 -17.49 17.55
C SER A 311 12.54 -17.76 17.64
#